data_AF-A0A954EF36-F1
#
_entry.id   AF-A0A954EF36-F1
#
_cell.length_a   1.000
_cell.length_b   1.000
_cell.length_c   1.000
_cell.angle_alpha   90.00
_cell.angle_beta   90.00
_cell.angle_gamma   90.00
#
_symmetry.space_group_name_H-M   'P 1'
#
loop_
_entity.id
_entity.type
_entity.pdbx_description
1 polymer ?
#
loop_
_entity_poly.entity_id
_entity_poly.type
_entity_poly.pdbx_seq_one_letter_code
_entity_poly.pdbx_strand_id
1 'polypeptide(L)'
;MSVSNRAELEQFLQDSYARDPLVQFRLSGGEEPDASGSVRHEIRPVEIRNQVQLQWTSIDAGGRQTHQNSDWPSSLEKILALFGQPFRNLLVRLPEEDWQIGLDRKNRFRVQKHRTSPKTKPVSSSHDTSRQYLLPEGQPIPFLVELGVMTPEGKVRAAQQKKFRQINRFLEFLADVKDRFPTYRVMQVIDYGCGKSYLTFAVREYLVQKLGLQVEIHAYDSNSGIIDECEKVR
;
A
#
# COMPACT_ATOMS: atom_id res chain seq x y z
N MET A 1 -0.28 -21.72 24.75
CA MET A 1 0.06 -22.73 23.72
C MET A 1 1.56 -22.89 23.68
N SER A 2 2.04 -24.12 23.79
CA SER A 2 3.40 -24.51 23.43
C SER A 2 3.36 -25.07 22.01
N VAL A 3 4.24 -24.61 21.12
CA VAL A 3 4.45 -25.23 19.81
C VAL A 3 5.74 -26.04 19.90
N SER A 4 5.62 -27.35 19.97
CA SER A 4 6.73 -28.29 20.16
C SER A 4 6.87 -29.31 19.03
N ASN A 5 5.85 -29.45 18.18
CA ASN A 5 5.82 -30.35 17.05
C ASN A 5 4.97 -29.79 15.89
N ARG A 6 4.92 -30.50 14.76
CA ARG A 6 4.25 -30.06 13.54
C ARG A 6 2.72 -29.98 13.68
N ALA A 7 2.09 -30.90 14.42
CA ALA A 7 0.65 -30.87 14.64
C ALA A 7 0.24 -29.68 15.51
N GLU A 8 1.01 -29.39 16.56
CA GLU A 8 0.83 -28.20 17.40
C GLU A 8 1.07 -26.91 16.61
N LEU A 9 2.03 -26.89 15.69
CA LEU A 9 2.26 -25.76 14.81
C LEU A 9 1.06 -25.50 13.90
N GLU A 10 0.54 -26.55 13.27
CA GLU A 10 -0.64 -26.46 12.41
C GLU A 10 -1.85 -25.92 13.15
N GLN A 11 -2.16 -26.47 14.33
CA GLN A 11 -3.24 -25.98 15.17
C GLN A 11 -3.02 -24.51 15.57
N PHE A 12 -1.79 -24.16 15.98
CA PHE A 12 -1.45 -22.78 16.33
C PHE A 12 -1.65 -21.81 15.16
N LEU A 13 -1.32 -22.21 13.93
CA LEU A 13 -1.52 -21.42 12.73
C LEU A 13 -3.01 -21.22 12.42
N GLN A 14 -3.82 -22.28 12.55
CA GLN A 14 -5.28 -22.19 12.42
C GLN A 14 -5.88 -21.23 13.44
N ASP A 15 -5.49 -21.37 14.71
CA ASP A 15 -5.96 -20.50 15.79
C ASP A 15 -5.50 -19.05 15.59
N SER A 16 -4.30 -18.84 15.03
CA SER A 16 -3.76 -17.51 14.72
C SER A 16 -4.49 -16.85 13.56
N TYR A 17 -4.86 -17.60 12.53
CA TYR A 17 -5.65 -17.08 11.40
C TYR A 17 -7.09 -16.77 11.80
N ALA A 18 -7.68 -17.57 12.70
CA ALA A 18 -9.02 -17.33 13.23
C ALA A 18 -9.12 -16.09 14.14
N ARG A 19 -7.98 -15.59 14.66
CA ARG A 19 -7.92 -14.35 15.44
C ARG A 19 -7.89 -13.15 14.49
N ASP A 20 -8.99 -12.43 14.39
CA ASP A 20 -9.08 -11.18 13.64
C ASP A 20 -8.55 -9.98 14.46
N PRO A 21 -7.66 -9.12 13.92
CA PRO A 21 -6.94 -9.27 12.66
C PRO A 21 -5.61 -10.00 12.80
N LEU A 22 -5.41 -11.05 12.00
CA LEU A 22 -4.07 -11.53 11.67
C LEU A 22 -3.33 -10.40 10.95
N VAL A 23 -2.10 -10.09 11.38
CA VAL A 23 -1.32 -9.03 10.74
C VAL A 23 -0.41 -9.61 9.66
N GLN A 24 0.36 -10.65 9.98
CA GLN A 24 1.33 -11.22 9.04
C GLN A 24 1.84 -12.59 9.49
N PHE A 25 2.05 -13.51 8.54
CA PHE A 25 3.03 -14.60 8.67
C PHE A 25 4.29 -14.26 7.86
N ARG A 26 5.47 -14.64 8.33
CA ARG A 26 6.72 -14.54 7.56
C ARG A 26 7.55 -15.79 7.71
N LEU A 27 7.92 -16.39 6.59
CA LEU A 27 8.88 -17.49 6.51
C LEU A 27 10.23 -16.92 6.09
N SER A 28 11.29 -17.30 6.81
CA SER A 28 12.65 -16.83 6.55
C SER A 28 13.69 -17.75 7.18
N GLY A 29 14.95 -17.47 6.86
CA GLY A 29 16.10 -18.15 7.44
C GLY A 29 16.24 -19.57 6.89
N GLY A 30 17.20 -19.77 6.02
CA GLY A 30 17.55 -21.03 5.39
C GLY A 30 18.89 -20.79 4.72
N GLU A 31 19.71 -21.83 4.57
CA GLU A 31 21.01 -21.68 3.90
C GLU A 31 20.82 -21.54 2.38
N GLU A 32 19.74 -22.11 1.85
CA GLU A 32 19.39 -22.08 0.44
C GLU A 32 18.03 -21.41 0.20
N PRO A 33 17.82 -20.79 -0.98
CA PRO A 33 16.50 -20.36 -1.41
C PRO A 33 15.55 -21.55 -1.59
N ASP A 34 14.25 -21.28 -1.64
CA ASP A 34 13.27 -22.29 -2.04
C ASP A 34 13.34 -22.61 -3.54
N ALA A 35 12.52 -23.54 -4.01
CA ALA A 35 12.46 -23.94 -5.42
C ALA A 35 12.14 -22.78 -6.39
N SER A 36 11.59 -21.66 -5.89
CA SER A 36 11.34 -20.45 -6.68
C SER A 36 12.49 -19.44 -6.66
N GLY A 37 13.58 -19.73 -5.95
CA GLY A 37 14.69 -18.80 -5.73
C GLY A 37 14.44 -17.79 -4.60
N SER A 38 13.39 -17.98 -3.80
CA SER A 38 12.99 -17.03 -2.75
C SER A 38 13.69 -17.35 -1.43
N VAL A 39 14.19 -16.32 -0.74
CA VAL A 39 14.85 -16.42 0.58
C VAL A 39 13.94 -15.97 1.72
N ARG A 40 12.79 -15.38 1.40
CA ARG A 40 11.79 -14.96 2.38
C ARG A 40 10.41 -14.89 1.73
N HIS A 41 9.39 -15.28 2.49
CA HIS A 41 7.98 -15.05 2.15
C HIS A 41 7.32 -14.21 3.22
N GLU A 42 6.58 -13.20 2.82
CA GLU A 42 5.69 -12.42 3.69
C GLU A 42 4.24 -12.61 3.27
N ILE A 43 3.38 -12.98 4.20
CA ILE A 43 2.02 -13.42 3.95
C ILE A 43 1.10 -12.57 4.81
N ARG A 44 0.16 -11.86 4.19
CA ARG A 44 -0.77 -10.96 4.91
C ARG A 44 -2.19 -11.10 4.38
N PRO A 45 -3.22 -10.92 5.22
CA PRO A 45 -4.59 -10.85 4.73
C PRO A 45 -4.80 -9.63 3.85
N VAL A 46 -5.54 -9.84 2.77
CA VAL A 46 -5.97 -8.85 1.78
C VAL A 46 -7.41 -9.16 1.38
N GLU A 47 -8.29 -8.19 1.40
CA GLU A 47 -9.66 -8.27 0.89
C GLU A 47 -9.72 -7.91 -0.62
N ILE A 48 -9.96 -8.90 -1.47
CA ILE A 48 -10.05 -8.72 -2.92
C ILE A 48 -11.46 -9.05 -3.36
N ARG A 49 -12.17 -8.09 -3.96
CA ARG A 49 -13.57 -8.27 -4.39
C ARG A 49 -14.48 -8.77 -3.25
N ASN A 50 -14.35 -8.18 -2.05
CA ASN A 50 -15.07 -8.53 -0.82
C ASN A 50 -14.80 -9.96 -0.30
N GLN A 51 -13.66 -10.55 -0.64
CA GLN A 51 -13.22 -11.84 -0.10
C GLN A 51 -11.83 -11.70 0.51
N VAL A 52 -11.67 -12.17 1.75
CA VAL A 52 -10.36 -12.23 2.39
C VAL A 52 -9.54 -13.34 1.74
N GLN A 53 -8.39 -12.95 1.19
CA GLN A 53 -7.34 -13.82 0.68
C GLN A 53 -6.04 -13.52 1.41
N LEU A 54 -5.05 -14.40 1.28
CA LEU A 54 -3.69 -14.18 1.76
C LEU A 54 -2.80 -13.83 0.59
N GLN A 55 -2.22 -12.63 0.63
CA GLN A 55 -1.20 -12.21 -0.33
C GLN A 55 0.17 -12.70 0.15
N TRP A 56 0.78 -13.55 -0.66
CA TRP A 56 2.17 -13.97 -0.57
C TRP A 56 3.06 -13.00 -1.32
N THR A 57 4.07 -12.46 -0.64
CA THR A 57 5.15 -11.68 -1.22
C THR A 57 6.44 -12.49 -1.10
N SER A 58 6.88 -13.06 -2.21
CA SER A 58 8.11 -13.85 -2.29
C SER A 58 9.27 -12.93 -2.63
N ILE A 59 10.37 -13.02 -1.88
CA ILE A 59 11.52 -12.13 -2.01
C ILE A 59 12.76 -12.98 -2.27
N ASP A 60 13.45 -12.73 -3.39
CA ASP A 60 14.72 -13.40 -3.72
C ASP A 60 15.93 -12.73 -3.05
N ALA A 61 17.11 -13.33 -3.19
CA ALA A 61 18.34 -12.81 -2.60
C ALA A 61 18.74 -11.42 -3.15
N GLY A 62 18.29 -11.06 -4.36
CA GLY A 62 18.49 -9.75 -4.96
C GLY A 62 17.45 -8.71 -4.55
N GLY A 63 16.47 -9.09 -3.71
CA GLY A 63 15.40 -8.22 -3.25
C GLY A 63 14.24 -8.06 -4.23
N ARG A 64 14.21 -8.79 -5.34
CA ARG A 64 13.06 -8.78 -6.27
C ARG A 64 11.87 -9.42 -5.58
N GLN A 65 10.70 -8.83 -5.79
CA GLN A 65 9.45 -9.27 -5.17
C GLN A 65 8.46 -9.77 -6.20
N THR A 66 7.78 -10.88 -5.91
CA THR A 66 6.63 -11.35 -6.65
C THR A 66 5.43 -11.52 -5.73
N HIS A 67 4.22 -11.34 -6.27
CA HIS A 67 2.99 -11.41 -5.49
C HIS A 67 2.06 -12.48 -6.03
N GLN A 68 1.50 -13.28 -5.13
CA GLN A 68 0.48 -14.29 -5.43
C GLN A 68 -0.57 -14.27 -4.32
N ASN A 69 -1.84 -14.40 -4.65
CA ASN A 69 -2.91 -14.51 -3.65
C ASN A 69 -3.40 -15.95 -3.57
N SER A 70 -3.74 -16.41 -2.37
CA SER A 70 -4.28 -17.74 -2.11
C SER A 70 -5.28 -17.72 -0.96
N ASP A 71 -6.12 -18.74 -0.87
CA ASP A 71 -6.99 -18.95 0.29
C ASP A 71 -6.21 -19.47 1.51
N TRP A 72 -6.91 -19.57 2.65
CA TRP A 72 -6.32 -20.08 3.88
C TRP A 72 -5.85 -21.54 3.79
N PRO A 73 -6.68 -22.51 3.36
CA PRO A 73 -6.25 -23.91 3.27
C PRO A 73 -4.97 -24.10 2.45
N SER A 74 -4.90 -23.50 1.25
CA SER A 74 -3.72 -23.58 0.38
C SER A 74 -2.50 -22.90 1.01
N SER A 75 -2.71 -21.79 1.73
CA SER A 75 -1.63 -21.07 2.40
C SER A 75 -1.08 -21.85 3.60
N LEU A 76 -1.94 -22.50 4.38
CA LEU A 76 -1.55 -23.32 5.52
C LEU A 76 -0.67 -24.50 5.06
N GLU A 77 -1.11 -25.23 4.04
CA GLU A 77 -0.33 -26.32 3.45
C GLU A 77 1.04 -25.84 2.98
N LYS A 78 1.08 -24.71 2.26
CA LYS A 78 2.33 -24.13 1.75
C LYS A 78 3.25 -23.65 2.88
N ILE A 79 2.71 -23.06 3.94
CA ILE A 79 3.51 -22.66 5.11
C ILE A 79 4.14 -23.88 5.77
N LEU A 80 3.36 -24.94 5.99
CA LEU A 80 3.85 -26.17 6.62
C LEU A 80 4.86 -26.90 5.74
N ALA A 81 4.71 -26.88 4.41
CA ALA A 81 5.66 -27.47 3.48
C ALA A 81 7.01 -26.72 3.49
N LEU A 82 6.97 -25.39 3.55
CA LEU A 82 8.14 -24.52 3.48
C LEU A 82 8.85 -24.33 4.83
N PHE A 83 8.14 -24.52 5.95
CA PHE A 83 8.73 -24.49 7.28
C PHE A 83 9.36 -25.84 7.65
N GLY A 84 10.63 -25.81 8.01
CA GLY A 84 11.50 -26.98 8.11
C GLY A 84 12.47 -27.08 6.95
N GLN A 85 12.03 -26.75 5.73
CA GLN A 85 12.82 -26.79 4.49
C GLN A 85 12.26 -25.84 3.42
N PRO A 86 13.01 -24.85 2.91
CA PRO A 86 14.33 -24.43 3.40
C PRO A 86 14.23 -23.55 4.66
N PHE A 87 13.04 -23.00 4.97
CA PHE A 87 12.92 -21.99 6.01
C PHE A 87 12.87 -22.60 7.40
N ARG A 88 13.63 -22.02 8.33
CA ARG A 88 13.78 -22.46 9.71
C ARG A 88 13.16 -21.48 10.70
N ASN A 89 12.75 -20.30 10.25
CA ASN A 89 12.08 -19.30 11.07
C ASN A 89 10.71 -18.94 10.49
N LEU A 90 9.72 -18.94 11.37
CA LEU A 90 8.36 -18.49 11.12
C LEU A 90 8.04 -17.41 12.15
N LEU A 91 7.72 -16.21 11.67
CA LEU A 91 7.15 -15.14 12.48
C LEU A 91 5.64 -15.12 12.26
N VAL A 92 4.88 -15.10 13.34
CA VAL A 92 3.44 -14.83 13.35
C VAL A 92 3.23 -13.53 14.11
N ARG A 93 2.78 -12.50 13.39
CA ARG A 93 2.41 -11.21 13.95
C ARG A 93 0.91 -11.14 14.13
N LEU A 94 0.52 -10.93 15.37
CA LEU A 94 -0.84 -10.61 15.80
C LEU A 94 -0.87 -9.16 16.32
N PRO A 95 -2.04 -8.57 16.57
CA PRO A 95 -2.14 -7.16 16.97
C PRO A 95 -1.41 -6.84 18.28
N GLU A 96 -1.42 -7.77 19.23
CA GLU A 96 -0.91 -7.57 20.59
C GLU A 96 0.33 -8.42 20.93
N GLU A 97 0.71 -9.33 20.04
CA GLU A 97 1.81 -10.26 20.27
C GLU A 97 2.49 -10.72 18.97
N ASP A 98 3.81 -10.85 19.04
CA ASP A 98 4.62 -11.48 18.01
C ASP A 98 5.09 -12.85 18.53
N TRP A 99 4.89 -13.88 17.73
CA TRP A 99 5.42 -15.22 17.96
C TRP A 99 6.53 -15.52 16.96
N GLN A 100 7.73 -15.77 17.47
CA GLN A 100 8.86 -16.24 16.67
C GLN A 100 9.06 -17.73 16.93
N ILE A 101 8.83 -18.54 15.91
CA ILE A 101 8.98 -19.98 15.93
C ILE A 101 10.18 -20.33 15.06
N GLY A 102 11.23 -20.88 15.65
CA GLY A 102 12.44 -21.29 14.97
C GLY A 102 12.74 -22.78 15.14
N LEU A 103 13.55 -23.34 14.26
CA LEU A 103 14.13 -24.67 14.42
C LEU A 103 15.63 -24.57 14.71
N ASP A 104 16.06 -25.10 15.86
CA ASP A 104 17.50 -25.19 16.20
C ASP A 104 18.23 -26.17 15.26
N ARG A 105 19.56 -26.27 15.35
CA ARG A 105 20.36 -27.18 14.49
C ARG A 105 19.97 -28.66 14.60
N LYS A 106 19.24 -29.06 15.64
CA LYS A 106 18.74 -30.42 15.87
C LYS A 106 17.26 -30.58 15.48
N ASN A 107 16.69 -29.61 14.75
CA ASN A 107 15.28 -29.56 14.35
C ASN A 107 14.29 -29.51 15.52
N ARG A 108 14.71 -29.02 16.69
CA ARG A 108 13.82 -28.79 17.82
C ARG A 108 13.19 -27.40 17.73
N PHE A 109 11.91 -27.32 18.06
CA PHE A 109 11.18 -26.07 18.09
C PHE A 109 11.69 -25.15 19.19
N ARG A 110 11.95 -23.89 18.83
CA ARG A 110 12.22 -22.79 19.74
C ARG A 110 11.15 -21.74 19.53
N VAL A 111 10.33 -21.51 20.54
CA VAL A 111 9.24 -20.53 20.49
C VAL A 111 9.58 -19.37 21.41
N GLN A 112 9.54 -18.15 20.89
CA GLN A 112 9.63 -16.92 21.66
C GLN A 112 8.37 -16.10 21.43
N LYS A 113 7.77 -15.65 22.53
CA LYS A 113 6.61 -14.79 22.52
C LYS A 113 7.02 -13.42 23.04
N HIS A 114 6.80 -12.40 22.23
CA HIS A 114 7.03 -11.01 22.60
C HIS A 114 5.68 -10.29 22.63
N ARG A 115 5.33 -9.63 23.73
CA ARG A 115 4.23 -8.66 23.72
C ARG A 115 4.70 -7.48 22.89
N THR A 116 3.97 -7.13 21.85
CA THR A 116 4.25 -5.89 21.12
C THR A 116 3.91 -4.73 22.05
N SER A 117 4.91 -3.90 22.40
CA SER A 117 4.66 -2.57 22.95
C SER A 117 3.70 -1.83 22.01
N PRO A 118 2.79 -0.96 22.48
CA PRO A 118 1.81 -0.27 21.63
C PRO A 118 2.51 0.75 20.72
N LYS A 119 3.13 0.24 19.67
CA LYS A 119 3.69 0.95 18.52
C LYS A 119 3.56 0.00 17.35
N THR A 120 2.34 -0.12 16.84
CA THR A 120 1.99 -0.02 15.41
C THR A 120 0.48 -0.18 15.40
N LYS A 121 -0.24 0.73 14.73
CA LYS A 121 -1.68 0.58 14.49
C LYS A 121 -1.96 -0.84 13.97
N PRO A 122 -3.05 -1.51 14.39
CA PRO A 122 -3.47 -2.74 13.74
C PRO A 122 -3.50 -2.49 12.24
N VAL A 123 -2.82 -3.35 11.47
CA VAL A 123 -3.03 -3.40 10.03
C VAL A 123 -4.48 -3.80 9.88
N SER A 124 -5.32 -2.83 9.59
CA SER A 124 -6.75 -3.03 9.38
C SER A 124 -6.91 -4.11 8.31
N SER A 125 -7.58 -5.19 8.67
CA SER A 125 -8.07 -6.21 7.74
C SER A 125 -9.16 -5.66 6.81
N SER A 126 -9.63 -4.42 7.02
CA SER A 126 -10.30 -3.65 5.98
C SER A 126 -9.28 -3.16 4.96
N HIS A 127 -9.51 -3.45 3.68
CA HIS A 127 -8.79 -2.72 2.63
C HIS A 127 -9.10 -1.22 2.57
N ASP A 128 -9.96 -0.71 3.45
CA ASP A 128 -9.96 0.69 3.80
C ASP A 128 -8.87 1.02 4.83
N THR A 129 -7.60 0.79 4.44
CA THR A 129 -6.74 1.97 4.49
C THR A 129 -7.34 2.87 3.42
N SER A 130 -8.31 3.71 3.79
CA SER A 130 -8.69 4.84 2.95
C SER A 130 -7.35 5.47 2.59
N ARG A 131 -6.94 5.30 1.33
CA ARG A 131 -5.68 5.87 0.87
C ARG A 131 -5.87 7.34 1.18
N GLN A 132 -5.09 7.85 2.13
CA GLN A 132 -5.18 9.24 2.54
C GLN A 132 -4.56 10.07 1.42
N TYR A 133 -5.29 10.11 0.32
CA TYR A 133 -5.01 10.93 -0.83
C TYR A 133 -4.99 12.38 -0.35
N LEU A 134 -4.05 13.16 -0.90
CA LEU A 134 -4.04 14.59 -0.67
C LEU A 134 -5.34 15.22 -1.18
N LEU A 135 -5.92 14.70 -2.26
CA LEU A 135 -7.29 15.02 -2.67
C LEU A 135 -8.21 13.89 -2.19
N PRO A 136 -9.00 14.09 -1.13
CA PRO A 136 -9.82 13.02 -0.56
C PRO A 136 -10.96 12.58 -1.49
N GLU A 137 -11.35 11.31 -1.40
CA GLU A 137 -12.61 10.83 -1.98
C GLU A 137 -13.78 11.12 -1.02
N GLY A 138 -14.99 11.26 -1.55
CA GLY A 138 -16.21 11.47 -0.76
C GLY A 138 -16.53 12.92 -0.44
N GLN A 139 -15.65 13.86 -0.77
CA GLN A 139 -15.93 15.30 -0.77
C GLN A 139 -15.77 15.85 -2.20
N PRO A 140 -16.74 16.64 -2.71
CA PRO A 140 -16.60 17.23 -4.03
C PRO A 140 -15.47 18.26 -4.05
N ILE A 141 -14.53 18.04 -4.96
CA ILE A 141 -13.43 18.97 -5.25
C ILE A 141 -13.76 19.66 -6.57
N PRO A 142 -13.96 21.00 -6.60
CA PRO A 142 -14.58 21.69 -7.73
C PRO A 142 -13.97 21.35 -9.09
N PHE A 143 -12.65 21.47 -9.24
CA PHE A 143 -11.99 21.20 -10.52
C PHE A 143 -12.10 19.73 -10.95
N LEU A 144 -12.16 18.78 -10.01
CA LEU A 144 -12.35 17.37 -10.33
C LEU A 144 -13.78 17.06 -10.77
N VAL A 145 -14.77 17.81 -10.27
CA VAL A 145 -16.15 17.72 -10.74
C VAL A 145 -16.27 18.28 -12.15
N GLU A 146 -15.72 19.48 -12.39
CA GLU A 146 -15.73 20.14 -13.70
C GLU A 146 -15.02 19.32 -14.78
N LEU A 147 -13.85 18.75 -14.46
CA LEU A 147 -13.11 17.88 -15.38
C LEU A 147 -13.71 16.47 -15.52
N GLY A 148 -14.85 16.20 -14.89
CA GLY A 148 -15.56 14.93 -14.96
C GLY A 148 -14.86 13.75 -14.27
N VAL A 149 -13.92 14.01 -13.36
CA VAL A 149 -13.25 12.97 -12.55
C VAL A 149 -14.13 12.53 -11.39
N MET A 150 -14.80 13.48 -10.75
CA MET A 150 -15.73 13.25 -9.65
C MET A 150 -17.18 13.49 -10.07
N THR A 151 -18.11 12.93 -9.31
CA THR A 151 -19.51 13.34 -9.30
C THR A 151 -19.69 14.55 -8.36
N PRO A 152 -20.80 15.30 -8.46
CA PRO A 152 -21.11 16.40 -7.54
C PRO A 152 -21.15 15.98 -6.07
N GLU A 153 -21.35 14.69 -5.78
CA GLU A 153 -21.33 14.11 -4.43
C GLU A 153 -19.92 13.73 -3.96
N GLY A 154 -18.87 14.03 -4.73
CA GLY A 154 -17.47 13.73 -4.38
C GLY A 154 -17.02 12.29 -4.63
N LYS A 155 -17.85 11.48 -5.30
CA LYS A 155 -17.46 10.11 -5.68
C LYS A 155 -16.63 10.14 -6.96
N VAL A 156 -15.47 9.47 -6.95
CA VAL A 156 -14.64 9.32 -8.16
C VAL A 156 -15.33 8.38 -9.14
N ARG A 157 -15.49 8.81 -10.39
CA ARG A 157 -16.09 7.99 -11.44
C ARG A 157 -15.21 6.78 -11.73
N ALA A 158 -15.81 5.60 -11.90
CA ALA A 158 -15.08 4.34 -12.08
C ALA A 158 -14.05 4.39 -13.23
N ALA A 159 -14.42 5.00 -14.36
CA ALA A 159 -13.52 5.18 -15.51
C ALA A 159 -12.34 6.13 -15.24
N GLN A 160 -12.47 7.04 -14.27
CA GLN A 160 -11.47 8.06 -13.94
C GLN A 160 -10.63 7.72 -12.70
N GLN A 161 -10.84 6.54 -12.11
CA GLN A 161 -10.07 6.04 -10.96
C GLN A 161 -8.55 6.02 -11.22
N LYS A 162 -8.13 5.60 -12.43
CA LYS A 162 -6.70 5.64 -12.80
C LYS A 162 -6.15 7.07 -12.82
N LYS A 163 -6.92 8.01 -13.39
CA LYS A 163 -6.54 9.41 -13.50
C LYS A 163 -6.47 10.08 -12.12
N PHE A 164 -7.47 9.83 -11.27
CA PHE A 164 -7.50 10.32 -9.90
C PHE A 164 -6.29 9.86 -9.07
N ARG A 165 -5.93 8.57 -9.19
CA ARG A 165 -4.72 8.04 -8.56
C ARG A 165 -3.43 8.67 -9.09
N GLN A 166 -3.35 8.91 -10.39
CA GLN A 166 -2.19 9.57 -11.01
C GLN A 166 -2.03 11.00 -10.49
N ILE A 167 -3.12 11.77 -10.39
CA ILE A 167 -3.11 13.14 -9.85
C ILE A 167 -2.61 13.13 -8.40
N ASN A 168 -3.17 12.26 -7.56
CA ASN A 168 -2.75 12.18 -6.16
C ASN A 168 -1.28 11.76 -6.00
N ARG A 169 -0.83 10.78 -6.78
CA ARG A 169 0.58 10.36 -6.78
C ARG A 169 1.52 11.50 -7.17
N PHE A 170 1.11 12.36 -8.10
CA PHE A 170 1.88 13.55 -8.46
C PHE A 170 1.96 14.56 -7.30
N LEU A 171 0.85 14.79 -6.58
CA LEU A 171 0.85 15.67 -5.41
C LEU A 171 1.68 15.14 -4.25
N GLU A 172 1.78 13.81 -4.08
CA GLU A 172 2.68 13.21 -3.09
C GLU A 172 4.14 13.65 -3.32
N PHE A 173 4.60 13.72 -4.57
CA PHE A 173 5.94 14.22 -4.88
C PHE A 173 6.13 15.70 -4.51
N LEU A 174 5.10 16.53 -4.68
CA LEU A 174 5.15 17.93 -4.24
C LEU A 174 5.16 18.03 -2.71
N ALA A 175 4.41 17.16 -2.03
CA ALA A 175 4.39 17.11 -0.58
C ALA A 175 5.74 16.71 0.01
N ASP A 176 6.47 15.80 -0.64
CA ASP A 176 7.81 15.37 -0.21
C ASP A 176 8.86 16.49 -0.28
N VAL A 177 8.66 17.49 -1.14
CA VAL A 177 9.58 18.62 -1.31
C VAL A 177 9.04 19.96 -0.80
N LYS A 178 7.88 19.95 -0.13
CA LYS A 178 7.14 21.17 0.22
C LYS A 178 7.95 22.17 1.06
N ASP A 179 8.86 21.67 1.91
CA ASP A 179 9.68 22.51 2.79
C ASP A 179 10.72 23.34 2.03
N ARG A 180 10.90 23.06 0.72
CA ARG A 180 11.78 23.83 -0.18
C ARG A 180 11.06 24.96 -0.90
N PHE A 181 9.73 25.05 -0.77
CA PHE A 181 8.95 26.06 -1.46
C PHE A 181 9.13 27.44 -0.83
N PRO A 182 9.31 28.51 -1.64
CA PRO A 182 9.40 29.87 -1.10
C PRO A 182 8.06 30.30 -0.49
N THR A 183 8.09 30.76 0.76
CA THR A 183 6.90 31.26 1.49
C THR A 183 6.86 32.79 1.58
N TYR A 184 7.98 33.47 1.32
CA TYR A 184 8.15 34.92 1.48
C TYR A 184 7.94 35.71 0.17
N ARG A 185 7.59 35.04 -0.93
CA ARG A 185 7.32 35.66 -2.23
C ARG A 185 6.28 34.86 -2.99
N VAL A 186 5.67 35.48 -4.00
CA VAL A 186 4.82 34.77 -4.96
C VAL A 186 5.64 33.72 -5.69
N MET A 187 5.19 32.48 -5.65
CA MET A 187 5.80 31.38 -6.37
C MET A 187 5.26 31.36 -7.81
N GLN A 188 6.15 31.39 -8.78
CA GLN A 188 5.79 31.20 -10.18
C GLN A 188 5.93 29.72 -10.55
N VAL A 189 4.84 29.15 -11.05
CA VAL A 189 4.81 27.77 -11.56
C VAL A 189 4.55 27.83 -13.05
N ILE A 190 5.42 27.19 -13.82
CA ILE A 190 5.29 27.12 -15.28
C ILE A 190 4.96 25.68 -15.65
N ASP A 191 3.82 25.49 -16.30
CA ASP A 191 3.32 24.19 -16.76
C ASP A 191 3.37 24.13 -18.30
N TYR A 192 4.31 23.35 -18.83
CA TYR A 192 4.45 23.13 -20.28
C TYR A 192 3.78 21.81 -20.68
N GLY A 193 2.91 21.87 -21.67
CA GLY A 193 2.09 20.73 -22.11
C GLY A 193 0.93 20.48 -21.14
N CYS A 194 0.25 21.54 -20.71
CA CYS A 194 -0.79 21.45 -19.67
C CYS A 194 -1.99 20.58 -20.10
N GLY A 195 -2.22 20.43 -21.40
CA GLY A 195 -3.34 19.72 -21.99
C GLY A 195 -4.68 20.15 -21.38
N LYS A 196 -5.47 19.20 -20.91
CA LYS A 196 -6.72 19.44 -20.17
C LYS A 196 -6.53 20.02 -18.76
N SER A 197 -5.33 20.46 -18.41
CA SER A 197 -4.99 21.19 -17.18
C SER A 197 -5.25 20.44 -15.86
N TYR A 198 -5.39 19.10 -15.88
CA TYR A 198 -5.63 18.29 -14.67
C TYR A 198 -4.58 18.53 -13.57
N LEU A 199 -3.29 18.49 -13.95
CA LEU A 199 -2.20 18.68 -12.99
C LEU A 199 -2.07 20.15 -12.61
N THR A 200 -2.27 21.08 -13.55
CA THR A 200 -2.29 22.52 -13.30
C THR A 200 -3.25 22.88 -12.16
N PHE A 201 -4.50 22.40 -12.24
CA PHE A 201 -5.50 22.65 -11.20
C PHE A 201 -5.19 21.90 -9.90
N ALA A 202 -4.67 20.68 -9.97
CA ALA A 202 -4.26 19.93 -8.79
C ALA A 202 -3.12 20.63 -8.03
N VAL A 203 -2.12 21.16 -8.74
CA VAL A 203 -1.02 21.96 -8.17
C VAL A 203 -1.58 23.20 -7.49
N ARG A 204 -2.47 23.94 -8.18
CA ARG A 204 -3.11 25.13 -7.62
C ARG A 204 -3.85 24.79 -6.33
N GLU A 205 -4.67 23.74 -6.35
CA GLU A 205 -5.44 23.29 -5.18
C GLU A 205 -4.51 22.95 -4.02
N TYR A 206 -3.43 22.21 -4.29
CA TYR A 206 -2.48 21.83 -3.24
C TYR A 206 -1.70 23.01 -2.68
N LEU A 207 -1.08 23.84 -3.53
CA LEU A 207 -0.22 24.93 -3.06
C LEU A 207 -1.03 26.08 -2.44
N VAL A 208 -2.16 26.45 -3.04
CA VAL A 208 -2.97 27.58 -2.59
C VAL A 208 -3.92 27.16 -1.48
N GLN A 209 -4.81 26.19 -1.75
CA GLN A 209 -5.87 25.84 -0.79
C GLN A 209 -5.33 25.05 0.39
N LYS A 210 -4.38 24.11 0.18
CA LYS A 210 -3.83 23.31 1.28
C LYS A 210 -2.63 23.93 1.99
N LEU A 211 -1.70 24.53 1.27
CA LEU A 211 -0.48 25.10 1.87
C LEU A 211 -0.56 26.61 2.12
N GLY A 212 -1.58 27.30 1.61
CA GLY A 212 -1.76 28.74 1.83
C GLY A 212 -0.70 29.60 1.12
N LEU A 213 -0.04 29.08 0.08
CA LEU A 213 1.01 29.79 -0.64
C LEU A 213 0.41 30.74 -1.67
N GLN A 214 1.07 31.87 -1.88
CA GLN A 214 0.78 32.74 -3.01
C GLN A 214 1.46 32.18 -4.25
N VAL A 215 0.65 31.81 -5.25
CA VAL A 215 1.14 31.16 -6.47
C VAL A 215 0.54 31.82 -7.70
N GLU A 216 1.39 32.06 -8.70
CA GLU A 216 1.00 32.44 -10.05
C GLU A 216 1.36 31.27 -10.98
N ILE A 217 0.37 30.74 -11.71
CA ILE A 217 0.56 29.59 -12.60
C ILE A 217 0.43 30.06 -14.04
N HIS A 218 1.47 29.84 -14.83
CA HIS A 218 1.46 30.04 -16.27
C HIS A 218 1.46 28.68 -16.97
N ALA A 219 0.38 28.38 -17.68
CA ALA A 219 0.20 27.12 -18.38
C ALA A 219 0.28 27.35 -19.90
N TYR A 220 1.06 26.51 -20.58
CA TYR A 220 1.30 26.57 -22.02
C TYR A 220 1.05 25.20 -22.64
N ASP A 221 0.43 25.15 -23.82
CA ASP A 221 0.32 23.94 -24.62
C ASP A 221 0.61 24.27 -26.09
N SER A 222 1.17 23.32 -26.83
CA SER A 222 1.44 23.46 -28.27
C SER A 222 0.33 22.88 -29.15
N ASN A 223 -0.66 22.20 -28.57
CA ASN A 223 -1.76 21.59 -29.28
C ASN A 223 -2.86 22.62 -29.53
N SER A 224 -3.00 23.05 -30.79
CA SER A 224 -3.99 24.04 -31.21
C SER A 224 -5.42 23.67 -30.82
N GLY A 225 -5.80 22.39 -30.88
CA GLY A 225 -7.16 21.96 -30.53
C GLY A 225 -7.51 22.18 -29.06
N ILE A 226 -6.52 22.11 -28.17
CA ILE A 226 -6.69 22.40 -26.73
C ILE A 226 -6.77 23.90 -26.51
N ILE A 227 -5.92 24.67 -27.20
CA ILE A 227 -5.92 26.13 -27.13
C ILE A 227 -7.27 26.69 -27.60
N ASP A 228 -7.79 26.20 -28.72
CA ASP A 228 -9.08 26.61 -29.28
C ASP A 228 -10.25 26.27 -28.34
N GLU A 229 -10.16 25.17 -27.58
CA GLU A 229 -11.15 24.81 -26.57
C GLU A 229 -11.09 25.75 -25.37
N CYS A 230 -9.89 26.12 -24.91
CA CYS A 230 -9.70 27.07 -23.82
C CYS A 230 -10.15 28.50 -24.18
N GLU A 231 -9.92 28.96 -25.40
CA GLU A 231 -10.34 30.30 -25.84
C GLU A 231 -11.87 30.47 -25.90
N LYS A 232 -12.62 29.38 -26.13
CA LYS A 232 -14.09 29.40 -26.11
C LYS A 232 -14.69 29.56 -24.72
N VAL A 233 -13.90 29.36 -23.67
CA VAL A 233 -14.32 29.41 -22.26
C VAL A 233 -13.98 30.77 -21.61
N ARG A 234 -13.46 31.73 -22.37
CA ARG A 234 -13.17 33.10 -21.90
C ARG A 234 -14.41 33.99 -21.81
#